data_AF-A0A971KR58-F1
#
_entry.id   AF-A0A971KR58-F1
#
_cell.length_a   1.000
_cell.length_b   1.000
_cell.length_c   1.000
_cell.angle_alpha   90.00
_cell.angle_beta   90.00
_cell.angle_gamma   90.00
#
_symmetry.space_group_name_H-M   'P 1'
#
loop_
_entity.id
_entity.type
_entity.pdbx_description
1 polymer ?
#
loop_
_entity_poly.entity_id
_entity_poly.type
_entity_poly.pdbx_seq_one_letter_code
_entity_poly.pdbx_strand_id
1 'polypeptide(L)'
;LFLKDINLLKTYFSASFKNDWDSSSNYDDLISAFEGYFAQYTFENVAWDVTESEFLPDNIARIRTRVTATIKDNISEEVKKPVTYNFDAYWRKEGTFWKLYKNFPYKSTHPKDAGANSTWGEIADIIKQLNEALSTEDISVFENYISQSFTNDFDTSSSYTDLIMTAQIRFVEMDVKISEYSVDRITFISSDANYADVVCSGRVKVFNILPGVDIDSEKVSATVQWRKEGATWKIFKNLPYKFAHKF
;
A
#
# COMPACT_ATOMS: atom_id res chain seq x y z
N LEU A 1 21.40 9.14 15.60
CA LEU A 1 22.83 9.26 15.25
C LEU A 1 23.15 8.32 14.06
N PHE A 2 22.88 8.79 12.84
CA PHE A 2 23.31 8.14 11.58
C PHE A 2 23.84 9.24 10.66
N LEU A 3 24.69 10.12 11.19
CA LEU A 3 25.21 11.27 10.45
C LEU A 3 26.27 10.76 9.46
N LYS A 4 25.82 10.39 8.27
CA LYS A 4 26.61 10.08 7.05
C LYS A 4 27.55 8.85 7.08
N ASP A 5 27.48 7.98 8.10
CA ASP A 5 28.33 6.78 8.13
C ASP A 5 27.70 5.62 7.32
N ILE A 6 28.16 5.48 6.08
CA ILE A 6 27.73 4.38 5.20
C ILE A 6 28.17 3.01 5.74
N ASN A 7 29.31 2.92 6.42
CA ASN A 7 29.79 1.65 6.97
C ASN A 7 28.90 1.21 8.13
N LEU A 8 28.45 2.15 8.94
CA LEU A 8 27.45 1.87 9.96
C LEU A 8 26.15 1.37 9.33
N LEU A 9 25.62 2.01 8.27
CA LEU A 9 24.42 1.51 7.58
C LEU A 9 24.59 0.07 7.07
N LYS A 10 25.75 -0.26 6.49
CA LYS A 10 26.08 -1.63 6.02
C LYS A 10 25.99 -2.68 7.14
N THR A 11 26.13 -2.30 8.41
CA THR A 11 25.95 -3.24 9.54
C THR A 11 24.48 -3.55 9.85
N TYR A 12 23.58 -2.60 9.57
CA TYR A 12 22.14 -2.72 9.87
C TYR A 12 21.33 -3.30 8.72
N PHE A 13 21.84 -3.25 7.49
CA PHE A 13 21.18 -3.88 6.34
C PHE A 13 21.73 -5.28 6.07
N SER A 14 20.83 -6.20 5.76
CA SER A 14 21.15 -7.57 5.35
C SER A 14 21.75 -7.56 3.94
N ALA A 15 22.81 -8.32 3.70
CA ALA A 15 23.37 -8.48 2.35
C ALA A 15 22.39 -9.15 1.37
N SER A 16 21.40 -9.89 1.88
CA SER A 16 20.28 -10.41 1.08
C SER A 16 19.10 -9.43 1.02
N PHE A 17 19.32 -8.12 1.17
CA PHE A 17 18.26 -7.13 1.14
C PHE A 17 17.44 -7.28 -0.15
N LYS A 18 16.12 -7.21 0.00
CA LYS A 18 15.17 -7.28 -1.11
C LYS A 18 14.12 -6.21 -0.94
N ASN A 19 13.42 -5.95 -2.04
CA ASN A 19 12.28 -5.07 -2.00
C ASN A 19 11.09 -5.72 -2.70
N ASP A 20 9.98 -5.88 -1.97
CA ASP A 20 8.72 -6.33 -2.57
C ASP A 20 8.20 -5.30 -3.55
N TRP A 21 8.54 -4.03 -3.34
CA TRP A 21 8.14 -2.95 -4.24
C TRP A 21 9.21 -2.56 -5.26
N ASP A 22 10.24 -3.36 -5.47
CA ASP A 22 11.11 -3.23 -6.64
C ASP A 22 11.96 -4.49 -6.70
N SER A 23 11.61 -5.42 -7.58
CA SER A 23 12.34 -6.69 -7.71
C SER A 23 13.76 -6.51 -8.27
N SER A 24 14.07 -5.36 -8.87
CA SER A 24 15.43 -5.02 -9.27
C SER A 24 16.27 -4.46 -8.12
N SER A 25 15.61 -3.88 -7.09
CA SER A 25 16.27 -3.36 -5.90
C SER A 25 16.95 -4.47 -5.12
N ASN A 26 18.26 -4.31 -4.97
CA ASN A 26 19.09 -5.15 -4.12
C ASN A 26 19.87 -4.31 -3.11
N TYR A 27 20.75 -4.99 -2.36
CA TYR A 27 21.59 -4.36 -1.35
C TYR A 27 22.50 -3.27 -1.94
N ASP A 28 23.11 -3.50 -3.10
CA ASP A 28 24.03 -2.54 -3.71
C ASP A 28 23.31 -1.28 -4.19
N ASP A 29 22.08 -1.42 -4.71
CA ASP A 29 21.23 -0.28 -5.07
C ASP A 29 20.88 0.57 -3.85
N LEU A 30 20.51 -0.08 -2.74
CA LEU A 30 20.20 0.55 -1.47
C LEU A 30 21.39 1.37 -0.94
N ILE A 31 22.58 0.75 -0.91
CA ILE A 31 23.80 1.42 -0.45
C ILE A 31 24.15 2.59 -1.37
N SER A 32 24.10 2.39 -2.69
CA SER A 32 24.42 3.45 -3.67
C SER A 32 23.47 4.65 -3.54
N ALA A 33 22.18 4.41 -3.29
CA ALA A 33 21.20 5.47 -3.06
C ALA A 33 21.52 6.29 -1.81
N PHE A 34 21.89 5.63 -0.71
CA PHE A 34 22.28 6.31 0.53
C PHE A 34 23.59 7.10 0.38
N GLU A 35 24.57 6.58 -0.36
CA GLU A 35 25.78 7.34 -0.70
C GLU A 35 25.43 8.61 -1.47
N GLY A 36 24.54 8.53 -2.46
CA GLY A 36 24.01 9.69 -3.18
C GLY A 36 23.29 10.69 -2.28
N TYR A 37 22.44 10.21 -1.37
CA TYR A 37 21.74 11.07 -0.42
C TYR A 37 22.68 11.77 0.55
N PHE A 38 23.70 11.09 1.07
CA PHE A 38 24.64 11.68 2.01
C PHE A 38 25.59 12.69 1.36
N ALA A 39 25.85 12.55 0.06
CA ALA A 39 26.56 13.55 -0.72
C ALA A 39 25.73 14.83 -0.87
N GLN A 40 24.45 14.71 -1.24
CA GLN A 40 23.60 15.84 -1.59
C GLN A 40 22.88 16.48 -0.40
N TYR A 41 22.59 15.72 0.64
CA TYR A 41 21.71 16.15 1.71
C TYR A 41 22.35 15.97 3.09
N THR A 42 21.83 16.74 4.05
CA THR A 42 22.11 16.56 5.47
C THR A 42 20.79 16.37 6.20
N PHE A 43 20.66 15.27 6.92
CA PHE A 43 19.51 14.99 7.77
C PHE A 43 19.68 15.77 9.07
N GLU A 44 18.95 16.87 9.25
CA GLU A 44 19.09 17.73 10.43
C GLU A 44 18.36 17.14 11.63
N ASN A 45 17.12 16.71 11.42
CA ASN A 45 16.30 16.07 12.45
C ASN A 45 15.70 14.80 11.86
N VAL A 46 15.84 13.69 12.57
CA VAL A 46 15.17 12.43 12.22
C VAL A 46 14.59 11.81 13.47
N ALA A 47 13.26 11.74 13.53
CA ALA A 47 12.52 11.04 14.56
C ALA A 47 12.05 9.69 14.01
N TRP A 48 12.30 8.62 14.77
CA TRP A 48 11.95 7.26 14.42
C TRP A 48 11.01 6.71 15.49
N ASP A 49 9.78 6.39 15.12
CA ASP A 49 8.78 5.82 16.01
C ASP A 49 8.39 4.42 15.52
N VAL A 50 8.64 3.41 16.35
CA VAL A 50 8.07 2.07 16.14
C VAL A 50 6.62 2.10 16.59
N THR A 51 5.71 1.99 15.64
CA THR A 51 4.27 2.05 15.89
C THR A 51 3.66 0.66 16.10
N GLU A 52 4.25 -0.36 15.49
CA GLU A 52 3.81 -1.75 15.60
C GLU A 52 4.99 -2.69 15.35
N SER A 53 4.99 -3.84 16.01
CA SER A 53 5.98 -4.89 15.79
C SER A 53 5.33 -6.27 15.86
N GLU A 54 5.62 -7.13 14.90
CA GLU A 54 5.12 -8.50 14.81
C GLU A 54 6.28 -9.46 14.55
N PHE A 55 6.41 -10.52 15.35
CA PHE A 55 7.33 -11.61 15.06
C PHE A 55 6.67 -12.61 14.12
N LEU A 56 7.40 -12.97 13.08
CA LEU A 56 7.00 -13.92 12.05
C LEU A 56 7.87 -15.18 12.14
N PRO A 57 7.46 -16.29 11.49
CA PRO A 57 8.30 -17.47 11.34
C PRO A 57 9.66 -17.15 10.71
N ASP A 58 10.59 -18.10 10.78
CA ASP A 58 11.91 -18.04 10.14
C ASP A 58 12.82 -16.90 10.64
N ASN A 59 12.66 -16.50 11.91
CA ASN A 59 13.40 -15.41 12.53
C ASN A 59 13.23 -14.08 11.78
N ILE A 60 12.01 -13.81 11.32
CA ILE A 60 11.64 -12.55 10.69
C ILE A 60 10.80 -11.73 11.68
N ALA A 61 10.94 -10.42 11.65
CA ALA A 61 10.05 -9.50 12.34
C ALA A 61 9.57 -8.43 11.36
N ARG A 62 8.27 -8.11 11.36
CA ARG A 62 7.74 -6.93 10.68
C ARG A 62 7.72 -5.78 11.68
N ILE A 63 8.32 -4.66 11.32
CA ILE A 63 8.34 -3.46 12.15
C ILE A 63 7.73 -2.31 11.35
N ARG A 64 6.61 -1.80 11.85
CA ARG A 64 5.95 -0.62 11.30
C ARG A 64 6.55 0.62 11.91
N THR A 65 7.16 1.42 11.06
CA THR A 65 7.94 2.57 11.49
C THR A 65 7.34 3.84 10.90
N ARG A 66 7.13 4.83 11.75
CA ARG A 66 6.89 6.21 11.35
C ARG A 66 8.21 6.96 11.45
N VAL A 67 8.57 7.67 10.39
CA VAL A 67 9.77 8.51 10.38
C VAL A 67 9.38 9.91 9.99
N THR A 68 9.82 10.88 10.79
CA THR A 68 9.73 12.30 10.46
C THR A 68 11.14 12.82 10.28
N ALA A 69 11.44 13.35 9.10
CA ALA A 69 12.76 13.84 8.76
C ALA A 69 12.72 15.28 8.24
N THR A 70 13.65 16.11 8.73
CA THR A 70 13.99 17.41 8.15
C THR A 70 15.31 17.28 7.42
N ILE A 71 15.31 17.66 6.14
CA ILE A 71 16.45 17.49 5.25
C ILE A 71 16.90 18.86 4.78
N LYS A 72 18.21 19.13 4.89
CA LYS A 72 18.88 20.28 4.29
C LYS A 72 19.55 19.85 2.99
N ASP A 73 19.32 20.60 1.92
CA ASP A 73 20.07 20.48 0.68
C ASP A 73 21.47 21.10 0.87
N ASN A 74 22.53 20.35 0.58
CA ASN A 74 23.90 20.82 0.79
C ASN A 74 24.32 21.85 -0.28
N ILE A 75 23.65 21.91 -1.43
CA ILE A 75 23.98 22.80 -2.55
C ILE A 75 23.21 24.11 -2.41
N SER A 76 21.89 24.05 -2.25
CA SER A 76 21.05 25.26 -2.12
C SER A 76 21.02 25.83 -0.71
N GLU A 77 21.52 25.08 0.28
CA GLU A 77 21.41 25.34 1.71
C GLU A 77 19.97 25.43 2.24
N GLU A 78 18.98 25.10 1.41
CA GLU A 78 17.58 25.14 1.76
C GLU A 78 17.23 24.00 2.74
N VAL A 79 16.62 24.37 3.86
CA VAL A 79 16.04 23.40 4.79
C VAL A 79 14.62 23.11 4.34
N LYS A 80 14.39 21.89 3.85
CA LYS A 80 13.07 21.43 3.42
C LYS A 80 12.16 21.26 4.62
N LYS A 81 10.86 21.45 4.40
CA LYS A 81 9.83 21.18 5.42
C LYS A 81 9.94 19.74 5.91
N PRO A 82 9.66 19.47 7.20
CA PRO A 82 9.64 18.11 7.72
C PRO A 82 8.68 17.22 6.91
N VAL A 83 9.16 16.06 6.48
CA VAL A 83 8.36 15.04 5.80
C VAL A 83 8.16 13.87 6.73
N THR A 84 6.91 13.40 6.84
CA THR A 84 6.57 12.21 7.62
C THR A 84 6.15 11.08 6.68
N TYR A 85 6.76 9.92 6.83
CA TYR A 85 6.43 8.72 6.08
C TYR A 85 6.28 7.52 7.02
N ASN A 86 5.45 6.55 6.63
CA ASN A 86 5.16 5.36 7.42
C ASN A 86 5.37 4.12 6.57
N PHE A 87 6.21 3.18 7.01
CA PHE A 87 6.52 2.00 6.23
C PHE A 87 6.62 0.74 7.10
N ASP A 88 6.38 -0.40 6.46
CA ASP A 88 6.58 -1.72 7.04
C ASP A 88 7.88 -2.30 6.50
N ALA A 89 8.88 -2.40 7.36
CA ALA A 89 10.14 -3.08 7.03
C ALA A 89 10.20 -4.46 7.68
N TYR A 90 10.80 -5.41 6.98
CA TYR A 90 11.06 -6.72 7.53
C TYR A 90 12.51 -6.81 7.97
N TRP A 91 12.68 -7.24 9.20
CA TRP A 91 13.96 -7.51 9.83
C TRP A 91 14.16 -9.01 9.89
N ARG A 92 15.38 -9.46 9.63
CA ARG A 92 15.77 -10.87 9.72
C ARG A 92 16.89 -10.98 10.72
N LYS A 93 16.83 -11.99 11.58
CA LYS A 93 17.93 -12.32 12.49
C LYS A 93 19.05 -12.99 11.70
N GLU A 94 20.22 -12.36 11.67
CA GLU A 94 21.44 -12.88 11.07
C GLU A 94 22.50 -13.07 12.16
N GLY A 95 22.72 -14.33 12.54
CA GLY A 95 23.53 -14.64 13.73
C GLY A 95 22.87 -14.10 15.00
N THR A 96 23.56 -13.19 15.69
CA THR A 96 23.07 -12.55 16.93
C THR A 96 22.36 -11.22 16.71
N PHE A 97 22.34 -10.70 15.48
CA PHE A 97 21.87 -9.34 15.20
C PHE A 97 20.64 -9.33 14.29
N TRP A 98 19.72 -8.40 14.53
CA TRP A 98 18.59 -8.15 13.62
C TRP A 98 19.03 -7.15 12.57
N LYS A 99 18.88 -7.54 11.30
CA LYS A 99 19.18 -6.66 10.18
C LYS A 99 17.95 -6.42 9.35
N LEU A 100 17.85 -5.22 8.80
CA LEU A 100 16.80 -4.88 7.87
C LEU A 100 17.03 -5.67 6.59
N TYR A 101 16.07 -6.54 6.31
CA TYR A 101 16.10 -7.53 5.24
C TYR A 101 15.21 -7.16 4.06
N LYS A 102 14.12 -6.43 4.31
CA LYS A 102 13.16 -6.13 3.27
C LYS A 102 12.47 -4.80 3.48
N ASN A 103 12.05 -4.19 2.37
CA ASN A 103 11.02 -3.16 2.38
C ASN A 103 11.41 -1.92 3.20
N PHE A 104 12.63 -1.41 2.99
CA PHE A 104 13.02 -0.10 3.51
C PHE A 104 12.89 1.00 2.43
N PRO A 105 12.16 2.10 2.67
CA PRO A 105 11.90 3.15 1.68
C PRO A 105 13.13 4.02 1.46
N TYR A 106 13.95 3.63 0.49
CA TYR A 106 15.16 4.36 0.09
C TYR A 106 15.06 5.02 -1.30
N LYS A 107 13.92 4.89 -2.00
CA LYS A 107 13.65 5.61 -3.25
C LYS A 107 12.51 6.59 -3.00
N SER A 108 12.50 7.69 -3.76
CA SER A 108 11.60 8.84 -3.55
C SER A 108 10.12 8.54 -3.80
N THR A 109 9.79 7.41 -4.40
CA THR A 109 8.41 6.94 -4.51
C THR A 109 8.14 5.97 -3.37
N HIS A 110 7.41 6.45 -2.35
CA HIS A 110 6.83 5.57 -1.37
C HIS A 110 5.93 4.57 -2.12
N PRO A 111 5.80 3.31 -1.68
CA PRO A 111 4.89 2.36 -2.35
C PRO A 111 3.45 2.89 -2.45
N LYS A 112 3.04 3.75 -1.50
CA LYS A 112 1.74 4.45 -1.47
C LYS A 112 1.61 5.62 -2.44
N ASP A 113 2.69 6.02 -3.10
CA ASP A 113 2.72 7.15 -4.03
C ASP A 113 2.54 6.66 -5.47
N ALA A 114 1.77 7.41 -6.25
CA ALA A 114 1.53 7.10 -7.66
C ALA A 114 2.85 7.08 -8.45
N GLY A 115 3.11 6.02 -9.22
CA GLY A 115 4.35 5.84 -9.99
C GLY A 115 5.50 5.13 -9.26
N ALA A 116 5.22 4.39 -8.18
CA ALA A 116 6.18 3.46 -7.59
C ALA A 116 6.36 2.20 -8.48
N ASN A 117 7.60 1.91 -8.90
CA ASN A 117 7.93 0.88 -9.91
C ASN A 117 7.85 -0.58 -9.41
N SER A 118 6.67 -1.08 -9.00
CA SER A 118 6.51 -2.51 -8.65
C SER A 118 5.10 -3.03 -8.50
N THR A 119 4.98 -4.34 -8.31
CA THR A 119 3.76 -5.08 -7.96
C THR A 119 2.91 -4.45 -6.85
N TRP A 120 3.53 -3.83 -5.84
CA TRP A 120 2.80 -3.08 -4.81
C TRP A 120 2.26 -1.75 -5.34
N GLY A 121 3.09 -1.03 -6.11
CA GLY A 121 2.71 0.18 -6.84
C GLY A 121 1.63 -0.08 -7.90
N GLU A 122 1.65 -1.23 -8.58
CA GLU A 122 0.62 -1.66 -9.54
C GLU A 122 -0.74 -1.75 -8.82
N ILE A 123 -0.80 -2.43 -7.66
CA ILE A 123 -2.04 -2.53 -6.88
C ILE A 123 -2.44 -1.16 -6.30
N ALA A 124 -1.48 -0.37 -5.80
CA ALA A 124 -1.76 0.95 -5.24
C ALA A 124 -2.27 1.95 -6.30
N ASP A 125 -1.68 1.97 -7.50
CA ASP A 125 -2.10 2.77 -8.64
C ASP A 125 -3.50 2.37 -9.10
N ILE A 126 -3.82 1.08 -9.07
CA ILE A 126 -5.16 0.58 -9.39
C ILE A 126 -6.15 1.03 -8.32
N ILE A 127 -5.79 0.97 -7.04
CA ILE A 127 -6.65 1.43 -5.94
C ILE A 127 -6.92 2.94 -6.05
N LYS A 128 -5.91 3.73 -6.43
CA LYS A 128 -6.10 5.15 -6.74
C LYS A 128 -7.11 5.34 -7.87
N GLN A 129 -6.95 4.63 -8.98
CA GLN A 129 -7.88 4.68 -10.11
C GLN A 129 -9.29 4.21 -9.74
N LEU A 130 -9.41 3.20 -8.89
CA LEU A 130 -10.69 2.74 -8.36
C LEU A 130 -11.35 3.80 -7.47
N ASN A 131 -10.60 4.50 -6.62
CA ASN A 131 -11.14 5.61 -5.82
C ASN A 131 -11.62 6.76 -6.69
N GLU A 132 -10.84 7.14 -7.70
CA GLU A 132 -11.23 8.16 -8.66
C GLU A 132 -12.50 7.74 -9.41
N ALA A 133 -12.55 6.48 -9.88
CA ALA A 133 -13.72 5.91 -10.55
C ALA A 133 -14.97 5.86 -9.67
N LEU A 134 -14.83 5.60 -8.36
CA LEU A 134 -15.94 5.69 -7.41
C LEU A 134 -16.44 7.14 -7.27
N SER A 135 -15.55 8.12 -7.23
CA SER A 135 -15.91 9.53 -7.12
C SER A 135 -16.47 10.13 -8.41
N THR A 136 -16.09 9.62 -9.57
CA THR A 136 -16.60 10.06 -10.88
C THR A 136 -17.65 9.11 -11.46
N GLU A 137 -18.06 8.10 -10.70
CA GLU A 137 -19.05 7.09 -11.11
C GLU A 137 -18.69 6.39 -12.43
N ASP A 138 -17.40 6.18 -12.68
CA ASP A 138 -16.88 5.55 -13.90
C ASP A 138 -16.92 4.02 -13.77
N ILE A 139 -18.01 3.43 -14.23
CA ILE A 139 -18.19 1.97 -14.21
C ILE A 139 -17.16 1.24 -15.08
N SER A 140 -16.67 1.86 -16.16
CA SER A 140 -15.75 1.19 -17.09
C SER A 140 -14.40 0.93 -16.43
N VAL A 141 -13.90 1.91 -15.66
CA VAL A 141 -12.67 1.74 -14.87
C VAL A 141 -12.88 0.72 -13.76
N PHE A 142 -14.03 0.76 -13.08
CA PHE A 142 -14.35 -0.22 -12.04
C PHE A 142 -14.36 -1.65 -12.59
N GLU A 143 -15.09 -1.90 -13.68
CA GLU A 143 -15.18 -3.20 -14.34
C GLU A 143 -13.81 -3.74 -14.77
N ASN A 144 -12.92 -2.88 -15.27
CA ASN A 144 -11.60 -3.29 -15.72
C ASN A 144 -10.77 -3.96 -14.61
N TYR A 145 -10.95 -3.55 -13.35
CA TYR A 145 -10.18 -4.06 -12.21
C TYR A 145 -10.89 -5.14 -11.39
N ILE A 146 -12.08 -5.58 -11.78
CA ILE A 146 -12.74 -6.75 -11.19
C ILE A 146 -12.45 -7.99 -12.07
N SER A 147 -12.04 -9.09 -11.43
CA SER A 147 -11.87 -10.37 -12.11
C SER A 147 -13.20 -10.89 -12.64
N GLN A 148 -13.21 -11.42 -13.86
CA GLN A 148 -14.40 -12.09 -14.43
C GLN A 148 -14.80 -13.34 -13.61
N SER A 149 -13.87 -13.91 -12.85
CA SER A 149 -14.12 -15.02 -11.91
C SER A 149 -14.26 -14.55 -10.46
N PHE A 150 -14.63 -13.29 -10.24
CA PHE A 150 -14.81 -12.74 -8.89
C PHE A 150 -15.87 -13.51 -8.08
N THR A 151 -15.56 -13.75 -6.80
CA THR A 151 -16.46 -14.42 -5.83
C THR A 151 -16.26 -13.89 -4.40
N ASN A 152 -17.22 -14.13 -3.50
CA ASN A 152 -17.01 -13.95 -2.05
C ASN A 152 -17.20 -15.27 -1.30
N ASP A 153 -16.32 -15.56 -0.35
CA ASP A 153 -16.43 -16.71 0.54
C ASP A 153 -17.60 -16.59 1.52
N PHE A 154 -17.94 -15.36 1.88
CA PHE A 154 -19.00 -15.06 2.83
C PHE A 154 -20.38 -14.91 2.19
N ASP A 155 -20.48 -14.89 0.85
CA ASP A 155 -21.73 -14.84 0.12
C ASP A 155 -21.61 -15.52 -1.24
N THR A 156 -22.21 -16.71 -1.37
CA THR A 156 -22.18 -17.50 -2.60
C THR A 156 -22.97 -16.89 -3.75
N SER A 157 -23.82 -15.89 -3.50
CA SER A 157 -24.51 -15.13 -4.55
C SER A 157 -23.68 -13.96 -5.09
N SER A 158 -22.55 -13.64 -4.46
CA SER A 158 -21.63 -12.61 -4.92
C SER A 158 -20.81 -13.13 -6.10
N SER A 159 -21.04 -12.55 -7.28
CA SER A 159 -20.35 -12.88 -8.53
C SER A 159 -19.94 -11.60 -9.25
N TYR A 160 -19.08 -11.71 -10.27
CA TYR A 160 -18.73 -10.58 -11.13
C TYR A 160 -19.98 -9.81 -11.60
N THR A 161 -20.93 -10.50 -12.22
CA THR A 161 -22.13 -9.87 -12.79
C THR A 161 -22.94 -9.15 -11.72
N ASP A 162 -23.11 -9.79 -10.56
CA ASP A 162 -23.86 -9.22 -9.44
C ASP A 162 -23.16 -8.00 -8.83
N LEU A 163 -21.83 -8.03 -8.68
CA LEU A 163 -21.03 -6.88 -8.25
C LEU A 163 -21.16 -5.70 -9.20
N ILE A 164 -20.99 -5.94 -10.51
CA ILE A 164 -21.06 -4.89 -11.52
C ILE A 164 -22.47 -4.30 -11.61
N MET A 165 -23.52 -5.12 -11.62
CA MET A 165 -24.91 -4.61 -11.60
C MET A 165 -25.19 -3.79 -10.34
N THR A 166 -24.71 -4.24 -9.18
CA THR A 166 -24.86 -3.50 -7.92
C THR A 166 -24.15 -2.14 -7.99
N ALA A 167 -22.94 -2.08 -8.56
CA ALA A 167 -22.21 -0.84 -8.74
C ALA A 167 -22.91 0.11 -9.72
N GLN A 168 -23.39 -0.39 -10.86
CA GLN A 168 -24.13 0.38 -11.86
C GLN A 168 -25.40 1.03 -11.28
N ILE A 169 -26.21 0.26 -10.54
CA ILE A 169 -27.41 0.78 -9.90
C ILE A 169 -27.05 1.90 -8.91
N ARG A 170 -26.01 1.68 -8.09
CA ARG A 170 -25.58 2.68 -7.10
C ARG A 170 -25.05 3.95 -7.74
N PHE A 171 -24.28 3.85 -8.82
CA PHE A 171 -23.79 5.03 -9.55
C PHE A 171 -24.91 5.86 -10.19
N VAL A 172 -26.05 5.24 -10.50
CA VAL A 172 -27.22 5.96 -11.03
C VAL A 172 -28.09 6.56 -9.91
N GLU A 173 -28.20 5.86 -8.78
CA GLU A 173 -29.13 6.23 -7.69
C GLU A 173 -28.48 7.06 -6.57
N MET A 174 -27.15 7.13 -6.52
CA MET A 174 -26.41 7.70 -5.40
C MET A 174 -25.32 8.65 -5.91
N ASP A 175 -25.23 9.82 -5.28
CA ASP A 175 -24.17 10.81 -5.53
C ASP A 175 -23.09 10.68 -4.45
N VAL A 176 -21.84 10.41 -4.86
CA VAL A 176 -20.73 10.13 -3.94
C VAL A 176 -20.18 11.41 -3.33
N LYS A 177 -20.34 11.57 -2.01
CA LYS A 177 -19.82 12.71 -1.24
C LYS A 177 -18.42 12.46 -0.67
N ILE A 178 -18.17 11.23 -0.22
CA ILE A 178 -16.89 10.80 0.35
C ILE A 178 -16.59 9.42 -0.20
N SER A 179 -15.39 9.25 -0.73
CA SER A 179 -14.82 7.95 -1.08
C SER A 179 -13.44 7.88 -0.43
N GLU A 180 -13.35 7.14 0.67
CA GLU A 180 -12.10 6.87 1.38
C GLU A 180 -11.74 5.39 1.20
N TYR A 181 -10.50 5.13 0.83
CA TYR A 181 -9.94 3.78 0.81
C TYR A 181 -8.49 3.83 1.23
N SER A 182 -8.10 2.93 2.14
CA SER A 182 -6.74 2.79 2.64
C SER A 182 -6.26 1.36 2.50
N VAL A 183 -4.99 1.21 2.12
CA VAL A 183 -4.28 -0.07 2.18
C VAL A 183 -3.44 -0.11 3.45
N ASP A 184 -3.71 -1.10 4.28
CA ASP A 184 -2.99 -1.35 5.52
C ASP A 184 -1.85 -2.35 5.32
N ARG A 185 -2.06 -3.38 4.48
CA ARG A 185 -1.05 -4.41 4.18
C ARG A 185 -1.31 -5.08 2.84
N ILE A 186 -0.25 -5.43 2.12
CA ILE A 186 -0.31 -6.36 0.98
C ILE A 186 0.62 -7.53 1.26
N THR A 187 0.16 -8.76 1.04
CA THR A 187 0.92 -9.99 1.25
C THR A 187 0.82 -10.85 -0.01
N PHE A 188 1.94 -11.05 -0.70
CA PHE A 188 2.00 -11.92 -1.88
C PHE A 188 2.04 -13.39 -1.45
N ILE A 189 1.07 -14.18 -1.91
CA ILE A 189 0.79 -15.53 -1.37
C ILE A 189 1.36 -16.64 -2.26
N SER A 190 1.78 -16.32 -3.49
CA SER A 190 2.39 -17.30 -4.41
C SER A 190 3.87 -16.99 -4.67
N SER A 191 4.66 -18.04 -4.92
CA SER A 191 6.07 -17.93 -5.35
C SER A 191 6.24 -17.05 -6.58
N ASP A 192 5.21 -17.03 -7.43
CA ASP A 192 5.18 -16.32 -8.71
C ASP A 192 4.62 -14.90 -8.57
N ALA A 193 4.32 -14.46 -7.34
CA ALA A 193 3.76 -13.15 -7.01
C ALA A 193 2.53 -12.76 -7.85
N ASN A 194 1.69 -13.73 -8.24
CA ASN A 194 0.48 -13.51 -9.04
C ASN A 194 -0.81 -13.45 -8.18
N TYR A 195 -0.67 -13.66 -6.87
CA TYR A 195 -1.76 -13.56 -5.90
C TYR A 195 -1.32 -12.71 -4.72
N ALA A 196 -2.22 -11.86 -4.24
CA ALA A 196 -1.97 -11.01 -3.08
C ALA A 196 -3.19 -10.92 -2.18
N ASP A 197 -2.99 -11.04 -0.87
CA ASP A 197 -3.96 -10.63 0.14
C ASP A 197 -3.73 -9.15 0.47
N VAL A 198 -4.73 -8.33 0.24
CA VAL A 198 -4.72 -6.89 0.52
C VAL A 198 -5.63 -6.63 1.71
N VAL A 199 -5.04 -6.30 2.86
CA VAL A 199 -5.76 -5.79 4.01
C VAL A 199 -6.00 -4.31 3.77
N CYS A 200 -7.27 -3.93 3.66
CA CYS A 200 -7.71 -2.59 3.33
C CYS A 200 -8.88 -2.17 4.21
N SER A 201 -9.11 -0.87 4.26
CA SER A 201 -10.34 -0.31 4.81
C SER A 201 -10.92 0.74 3.89
N GLY A 202 -12.23 0.89 3.88
CA GLY A 202 -12.92 1.90 3.09
C GLY A 202 -14.12 2.48 3.82
N ARG A 203 -14.51 3.68 3.41
CA ARG A 203 -15.74 4.35 3.82
C ARG A 203 -16.28 5.11 2.63
N VAL A 204 -17.55 4.91 2.34
CA VAL A 204 -18.26 5.66 1.32
C VAL A 204 -19.44 6.37 1.97
N LYS A 205 -19.50 7.68 1.78
CA LYS A 205 -20.69 8.47 2.11
C LYS A 205 -21.32 8.94 0.81
N VAL A 206 -22.59 8.66 0.65
CA VAL A 206 -23.36 9.03 -0.54
C VAL A 206 -24.63 9.77 -0.16
N PHE A 207 -25.15 10.55 -1.08
CA PHE A 207 -26.53 11.01 -1.05
C PHE A 207 -27.36 10.11 -1.94
N ASN A 208 -28.28 9.35 -1.37
CA ASN A 208 -29.24 8.58 -2.14
C ASN A 208 -30.30 9.53 -2.69
N ILE A 209 -30.38 9.64 -4.02
CA ILE A 209 -31.26 10.56 -4.74
C ILE A 209 -32.72 10.29 -4.42
N LEU A 210 -33.10 9.02 -4.24
CA LEU A 210 -34.44 8.57 -3.86
C LEU A 210 -34.30 7.50 -2.78
N PRO A 211 -34.30 7.90 -1.48
CA PRO A 211 -35.33 8.77 -0.91
C PRO A 211 -34.88 10.20 -0.55
N GLY A 212 -33.70 10.66 -0.99
CA GLY A 212 -33.17 11.98 -0.66
C GLY A 212 -32.49 12.04 0.71
N VAL A 213 -31.71 11.01 1.04
CA VAL A 213 -31.06 10.87 2.36
C VAL A 213 -29.57 10.57 2.20
N ASP A 214 -28.78 11.03 3.17
CA ASP A 214 -27.38 10.62 3.26
C ASP A 214 -27.29 9.19 3.81
N ILE A 215 -26.45 8.39 3.16
CA ILE A 215 -26.08 7.04 3.60
C ILE A 215 -24.58 7.03 3.84
N ASP A 216 -24.17 6.45 4.97
CA ASP A 216 -22.78 6.27 5.34
C ASP A 216 -22.54 4.77 5.52
N SER A 217 -21.54 4.24 4.82
CA SER A 217 -21.15 2.84 4.99
C SER A 217 -20.43 2.56 6.30
N GLU A 218 -20.13 3.60 7.09
CA GLU A 218 -19.12 3.52 8.16
C GLU A 218 -17.77 3.01 7.62
N LYS A 219 -16.78 2.87 8.51
CA LYS A 219 -15.48 2.31 8.12
C LYS A 219 -15.57 0.78 8.10
N VAL A 220 -15.41 0.19 6.92
CA VAL A 220 -15.35 -1.26 6.72
C VAL A 220 -13.92 -1.69 6.48
N SER A 221 -13.43 -2.69 7.21
CA SER A 221 -12.12 -3.30 7.03
C SER A 221 -12.26 -4.73 6.51
N ALA A 222 -11.44 -5.12 5.54
CA ALA A 222 -11.46 -6.47 4.98
C ALA A 222 -10.09 -6.88 4.44
N THR A 223 -9.91 -8.20 4.28
CA THR A 223 -8.83 -8.77 3.47
C THR A 223 -9.41 -9.18 2.12
N VAL A 224 -9.02 -8.45 1.07
CA VAL A 224 -9.46 -8.67 -0.31
C VAL A 224 -8.35 -9.41 -1.04
N GLN A 225 -8.70 -10.45 -1.79
CA GLN A 225 -7.72 -11.17 -2.60
C GLN A 225 -7.64 -10.59 -4.00
N TRP A 226 -6.41 -10.36 -4.44
CA TRP A 226 -6.07 -9.87 -5.76
C TRP A 226 -5.34 -10.94 -6.54
N ARG A 227 -5.56 -10.97 -7.85
CA ARG A 227 -4.88 -11.87 -8.77
C ARG A 227 -4.42 -11.12 -10.00
N LYS A 228 -3.24 -11.46 -10.52
CA LYS A 228 -2.75 -10.96 -11.79
C LYS A 228 -3.37 -11.74 -12.96
N GLU A 229 -4.07 -11.05 -13.85
CA GLU A 229 -4.69 -11.58 -15.07
C GLU A 229 -4.02 -10.93 -16.29
N GLY A 230 -3.12 -11.68 -16.93
CA GLY A 230 -2.23 -11.12 -17.94
C GLY A 230 -1.28 -10.10 -17.32
N ALA A 231 -1.32 -8.86 -17.78
CA ALA A 231 -0.49 -7.77 -17.26
C ALA A 231 -1.14 -6.98 -16.10
N THR A 232 -2.40 -7.24 -15.77
CA THR A 232 -3.20 -6.38 -14.88
C THR A 232 -3.59 -7.10 -13.60
N TRP A 233 -3.43 -6.45 -12.45
CA TRP A 233 -3.98 -6.93 -11.19
C TRP A 233 -5.47 -6.66 -11.10
N LYS A 234 -6.23 -7.62 -10.59
CA LYS A 234 -7.67 -7.51 -10.42
C LYS A 234 -8.10 -7.99 -9.05
N ILE A 235 -9.15 -7.37 -8.52
CA ILE A 235 -9.88 -7.85 -7.35
C ILE A 235 -10.52 -9.18 -7.74
N PHE A 236 -10.05 -10.24 -7.09
CA PHE A 236 -10.43 -11.61 -7.37
C PHE A 236 -11.42 -12.15 -6.34
N LYS A 237 -11.32 -11.73 -5.07
CA LYS A 237 -12.14 -12.31 -4.03
C LYS A 237 -12.38 -11.43 -2.82
N ASN A 238 -13.48 -11.67 -2.12
CA ASN A 238 -13.76 -11.17 -0.78
C ASN A 238 -13.87 -9.64 -0.67
N LEU A 239 -14.34 -8.98 -1.74
CA LEU A 239 -14.68 -7.56 -1.70
C LEU A 239 -16.01 -7.37 -0.96
N PRO A 240 -16.06 -6.66 0.17
CA PRO A 240 -17.32 -6.38 0.86
C PRO A 240 -18.10 -5.27 0.16
N TYR A 241 -19.01 -5.62 -0.77
CA TYR A 241 -19.83 -4.63 -1.50
C TYR A 241 -21.34 -4.70 -1.20
N LYS A 242 -21.83 -5.84 -0.69
CA LYS A 242 -23.24 -6.06 -0.37
C LYS A 242 -23.65 -5.76 1.05
N PHE A 243 -22.71 -5.41 1.94
CA PHE A 243 -23.02 -5.09 3.33
C PHE A 243 -23.77 -3.74 3.37
N ALA A 244 -25.05 -3.80 3.06
CA ALA A 244 -26.03 -2.82 3.47
C ALA A 244 -26.06 -2.90 5.00
N HIS A 245 -25.66 -1.83 5.67
CA HIS A 245 -25.84 -1.71 7.10
C HIS A 245 -27.33 -1.85 7.44
N LYS A 246 -27.62 -2.87 8.24
CA LYS A 246 -28.38 -2.77 9.50
C LYS A 246 -28.07 -4.03 10.34
N PHE A 247 -27.46 -3.83 11.50
CA PHE A 247 -27.89 -4.60 12.68
C PHE A 247 -29.35 -4.22 12.97
#